data_AF-A0A9P6WBD4-F1
#
_entry.id   AF-A0A9P6WBD4-F1
#
_cell.length_a   1.000
_cell.length_b   1.000
_cell.length_c   1.000
_cell.angle_alpha   90.00
_cell.angle_beta   90.00
_cell.angle_gamma   90.00
#
_symmetry.space_group_name_H-M   'P 1'
#
loop_
_entity.id
_entity.type
_entity.pdbx_description
1 polymer ?
#
loop_
_entity_poly.entity_id
_entity_poly.type
_entity_poly.pdbx_seq_one_letter_code
_entity_poly.pdbx_strand_id
1 'polypeptide(L)'
;MSIQELIDSFKGRVDQISEEWENIMKFPVFSEGDMIARLEDKLDIVQQQNYSIIIDLDNIKRELHLDKNEENIIFCNKNGLEVNETTNMVSSSGNHLESSPMSPSSAVTVSQYLQISEDDAEKILSTFPPTEDMSLNEEYNQKEVDDIEEQIYNLASEPTFEQSFLQERTHSECNIKPEKCGAVEVKRFDLNMIEAPKSINQLYDDFDKNLKYQIKDFENQFGKGQLSKLNKIRTYQRRRALISEIEKFSKLFSLDIRRAIDIFESYRTVRGKTVPYLYNNLAAVVLEIRNEYESTYYGGIY
;
A
#
# COMPACT_ATOMS: atom_id res chain seq x y z
N MET A 1 -31.21 -7.66 -18.56
CA MET A 1 -30.74 -6.83 -19.69
C MET A 1 -30.02 -7.78 -20.62
N SER A 2 -30.40 -7.85 -21.89
CA SER A 2 -29.72 -8.75 -22.83
C SER A 2 -28.30 -8.23 -23.13
N ILE A 3 -27.38 -9.12 -23.50
CA ILE A 3 -26.02 -8.72 -23.91
C ILE A 3 -26.07 -7.69 -25.05
N GLN A 4 -27.05 -7.82 -25.95
CA GLN A 4 -27.24 -6.87 -27.05
C GLN A 4 -27.66 -5.48 -26.55
N GLU A 5 -28.60 -5.39 -25.60
CA GLU A 5 -28.98 -4.12 -24.96
C GLU A 5 -27.79 -3.45 -24.27
N LEU A 6 -26.90 -4.24 -23.66
CA LEU A 6 -25.70 -3.72 -22.99
C LEU A 6 -24.69 -3.19 -24.00
N ILE A 7 -24.46 -3.93 -25.09
CA ILE A 7 -23.60 -3.47 -26.20
C ILE A 7 -24.14 -2.19 -26.82
N ASP A 8 -25.45 -2.10 -27.05
CA ASP A 8 -26.05 -0.92 -27.67
C ASP A 8 -26.05 0.29 -26.72
N SER A 9 -26.24 0.05 -25.41
CA SER A 9 -26.06 1.08 -24.37
C SER A 9 -24.61 1.56 -24.24
N PHE A 10 -23.63 0.67 -24.39
CA PHE A 10 -22.22 1.01 -24.41
C PHE A 10 -21.88 1.87 -25.63
N LYS A 11 -22.30 1.45 -26.83
CA LYS A 11 -22.10 2.22 -28.06
C LYS A 11 -22.71 3.62 -27.96
N GLY A 12 -23.95 3.73 -27.49
CA GLY A 12 -24.60 5.03 -27.32
C GLY A 12 -23.83 5.99 -26.41
N ARG A 13 -23.23 5.48 -25.32
CA ARG A 13 -22.37 6.30 -24.44
C ARG A 13 -21.06 6.69 -25.11
N VAL A 14 -20.42 5.78 -25.85
CA VAL A 14 -19.19 6.09 -26.60
C VAL A 14 -19.45 7.15 -27.67
N ASP A 15 -20.57 7.05 -28.38
CA ASP A 15 -20.99 7.99 -29.42
C ASP A 15 -21.27 9.38 -28.81
N GLN A 16 -22.05 9.44 -27.73
CA GLN A 16 -22.34 10.69 -27.01
C GLN A 16 -21.05 11.39 -26.58
N ILE A 17 -20.11 10.65 -26.00
CA ILE A 17 -18.89 11.28 -25.49
C ILE A 17 -17.96 11.70 -26.62
N SER A 18 -17.95 10.96 -27.73
CA SER A 18 -17.22 11.38 -28.94
C SER A 18 -17.75 12.71 -29.48
N GLU A 19 -19.08 12.91 -29.44
CA GLU A 19 -19.72 14.18 -29.81
C GLU A 19 -19.33 15.32 -28.85
N GLU A 20 -19.37 15.07 -27.54
CA GLU A 20 -18.95 16.05 -26.52
C GLU A 20 -17.48 16.46 -26.70
N TRP A 21 -16.61 15.50 -27.00
CA TRP A 21 -15.20 15.75 -27.31
C TRP A 21 -15.03 16.63 -28.55
N GLU A 22 -15.73 16.32 -29.65
CA GLU A 22 -15.68 17.16 -30.85
C GLU A 22 -16.20 18.58 -30.58
N ASN A 23 -17.26 18.71 -29.79
CA ASN A 23 -17.83 20.01 -29.44
C ASN A 23 -16.83 20.84 -28.65
N ILE A 24 -16.17 20.24 -27.66
CA ILE A 24 -15.08 20.91 -26.94
C ILE A 24 -13.97 21.29 -27.90
N MET A 25 -13.61 20.45 -28.89
CA MET A 25 -12.55 20.72 -29.85
C MET A 25 -12.87 21.85 -30.86
N LYS A 26 -14.15 22.16 -31.09
CA LYS A 26 -14.58 23.20 -32.05
C LYS A 26 -14.42 24.64 -31.55
N PHE A 27 -14.36 24.86 -30.23
CA PHE A 27 -14.27 26.23 -29.71
C PHE A 27 -12.85 26.82 -29.86
N PRO A 28 -12.71 28.05 -30.39
CA PRO A 28 -11.43 28.75 -30.39
C PRO A 28 -11.00 29.13 -28.97
N VAL A 29 -9.69 29.01 -28.67
CA VAL A 29 -9.10 29.42 -27.39
C VAL A 29 -8.71 30.89 -27.49
N PHE A 30 -9.21 31.73 -26.59
CA PHE A 30 -8.93 33.18 -26.61
C PHE A 30 -7.99 33.63 -25.48
N SER A 31 -7.87 32.86 -24.40
CA SER A 31 -6.96 33.14 -23.29
C SER A 31 -6.36 31.87 -22.65
N GLU A 32 -5.29 32.05 -21.86
CA GLU A 32 -4.66 30.97 -21.10
C GLU A 32 -5.60 30.38 -20.02
N GLY A 33 -6.47 31.21 -19.43
CA GLY A 33 -7.52 30.75 -18.52
C GLY A 33 -8.55 29.84 -19.22
N ASP A 34 -8.98 30.21 -20.43
CA ASP A 34 -9.88 29.38 -21.24
C ASP A 34 -9.22 28.05 -21.65
N MET A 35 -7.89 28.04 -21.80
CA MET A 35 -7.14 26.83 -22.10
C MET A 35 -7.13 25.86 -20.93
N ILE A 36 -6.94 26.36 -19.69
CA ILE A 36 -6.96 25.54 -18.47
C ILE A 36 -8.36 24.97 -18.24
N ALA A 37 -9.40 25.81 -18.26
CA ALA A 37 -10.78 25.34 -18.09
C ALA A 37 -11.14 24.25 -19.12
N ARG A 38 -10.68 24.41 -20.37
CA ARG A 38 -10.90 23.41 -21.42
C ARG A 38 -10.10 22.11 -21.21
N LEU A 39 -8.93 22.19 -20.58
CA LEU A 39 -8.17 20.99 -20.21
C LEU A 39 -8.84 20.24 -19.06
N GLU A 40 -9.43 20.96 -18.10
CA GLU A 40 -10.24 20.38 -17.03
C GLU A 40 -11.49 19.69 -17.60
N ASP A 41 -12.27 20.36 -18.46
CA ASP A 41 -13.43 19.74 -19.11
C ASP A 41 -13.06 18.47 -19.91
N LYS A 42 -11.91 18.49 -20.59
CA LYS A 42 -11.39 17.32 -21.30
C LYS A 42 -11.02 16.19 -20.36
N LEU A 43 -10.38 16.52 -19.24
CA LEU A 43 -9.97 15.54 -18.25
C LEU A 43 -11.19 14.88 -17.61
N ASP A 44 -12.22 15.66 -17.27
CA ASP A 44 -13.47 15.19 -16.68
C ASP A 44 -14.19 14.22 -17.62
N ILE A 45 -14.29 14.56 -18.91
CA ILE A 45 -14.89 13.68 -19.90
C ILE A 45 -14.13 12.35 -20.03
N VAL A 46 -12.79 12.39 -20.09
CA VAL A 46 -11.97 11.17 -20.17
C VAL A 46 -12.12 10.32 -18.90
N GLN A 47 -12.21 10.95 -17.73
CA GLN A 47 -12.46 10.24 -16.48
C GLN A 47 -13.85 9.59 -16.47
N GLN A 48 -14.88 10.29 -16.95
CA GLN A 48 -16.23 9.76 -17.09
C GLN A 48 -16.28 8.59 -18.08
N GLN A 49 -15.56 8.66 -19.21
CA GLN A 49 -15.40 7.53 -20.14
C GLN A 49 -14.81 6.31 -19.45
N ASN A 50 -13.67 6.49 -18.79
CA ASN A 50 -12.97 5.41 -18.13
C ASN A 50 -13.85 4.75 -17.06
N TYR A 51 -14.57 5.55 -16.28
CA TYR A 51 -15.48 5.04 -15.26
C TYR A 51 -16.65 4.24 -15.86
N SER A 52 -17.29 4.76 -16.92
CA SER A 52 -18.37 4.04 -17.60
C SER A 52 -17.89 2.72 -18.21
N ILE A 53 -16.75 2.73 -18.90
CA ILE A 53 -16.17 1.52 -19.50
C ILE A 53 -15.90 0.45 -18.43
N ILE A 54 -15.35 0.84 -17.28
CA ILE A 54 -15.07 -0.09 -16.18
C ILE A 54 -16.37 -0.74 -15.66
N ILE A 55 -17.43 0.04 -15.46
CA ILE A 55 -18.73 -0.50 -15.04
C ILE A 55 -19.28 -1.48 -16.08
N ASP A 56 -19.19 -1.14 -17.36
CA ASP A 56 -19.72 -1.97 -18.43
C ASP A 56 -18.93 -3.28 -18.56
N LEU A 57 -17.62 -3.22 -18.42
CA LEU A 57 -16.77 -4.41 -18.38
C LEU A 57 -17.09 -5.31 -17.18
N ASP A 58 -17.33 -4.75 -15.99
CA ASP A 58 -17.73 -5.53 -14.82
C ASP A 58 -19.09 -6.21 -15.03
N ASN A 59 -20.05 -5.50 -15.62
CA ASN A 59 -21.35 -6.06 -15.95
C ASN A 59 -21.24 -7.20 -16.99
N ILE A 60 -20.43 -7.02 -18.03
CA ILE A 60 -20.16 -8.07 -19.03
C ILE A 60 -19.49 -9.28 -18.36
N LYS A 61 -18.49 -9.04 -17.51
CA LYS A 61 -17.76 -10.08 -16.79
C LYS A 61 -18.71 -10.93 -15.93
N ARG A 62 -19.64 -10.27 -15.24
CA ARG A 62 -20.66 -10.90 -14.39
C ARG A 62 -21.65 -11.74 -15.21
N GLU A 63 -22.14 -11.20 -16.32
CA GLU A 63 -23.11 -11.86 -17.19
C GLU A 63 -22.50 -13.07 -17.93
N LEU A 64 -21.20 -12.99 -18.27
CA LEU A 64 -20.44 -14.09 -18.86
C LEU A 64 -19.89 -15.08 -17.82
N HIS A 65 -20.18 -14.86 -16.53
CA HIS A 65 -19.66 -15.67 -15.42
C HIS A 65 -18.13 -15.82 -15.38
N LEU A 66 -17.39 -14.83 -15.90
CA LEU A 66 -15.91 -14.85 -15.97
C LEU A 66 -15.24 -14.66 -14.60
N ASP A 67 -16.01 -14.27 -13.57
CA ASP A 67 -15.52 -14.07 -12.19
C ASP A 67 -15.32 -15.36 -11.40
N LYS A 68 -15.88 -16.47 -11.86
CA LYS A 68 -15.82 -17.71 -11.11
C LYS A 68 -14.64 -18.55 -11.59
N ASN A 69 -13.73 -18.85 -10.67
CA ASN A 69 -12.84 -20.02 -10.76
C ASN A 69 -13.61 -21.36 -10.75
N GLU A 70 -14.94 -21.35 -10.95
CA GLU A 70 -15.71 -22.54 -11.28
C GLU A 70 -15.31 -22.90 -12.71
N GLU A 71 -14.60 -24.01 -12.82
CA GLU A 71 -14.14 -24.62 -14.07
C GLU A 71 -15.17 -24.40 -15.19
N ASN A 72 -14.68 -23.94 -16.34
CA ASN A 72 -15.43 -23.72 -17.57
C ASN A 72 -16.09 -25.05 -18.03
N ILE A 73 -17.22 -25.43 -17.43
CA ILE A 73 -17.98 -26.65 -17.77
C ILE A 73 -18.66 -26.52 -19.15
N ILE A 74 -18.67 -25.33 -19.74
CA ILE A 74 -19.35 -25.07 -21.02
C ILE A 74 -18.68 -25.81 -22.20
N PHE A 75 -17.43 -26.29 -22.07
CA PHE A 75 -16.76 -27.09 -23.11
C PHE A 75 -16.63 -28.59 -22.81
N CYS A 76 -17.14 -29.10 -21.69
CA CYS A 76 -17.01 -30.51 -21.33
C CYS A 76 -18.34 -31.28 -21.45
N ASN A 77 -18.81 -31.48 -22.69
CA ASN A 77 -19.63 -32.62 -23.09
C ASN A 77 -19.82 -32.58 -24.62
N LYS A 78 -19.50 -33.60 -25.41
CA LYS A 78 -19.66 -35.05 -25.22
C LYS A 78 -18.62 -35.80 -26.05
N ASN A 79 -18.03 -36.84 -25.46
CA ASN A 79 -17.52 -38.10 -26.02
C ASN A 79 -16.67 -38.69 -24.88
N GLY A 80 -17.14 -39.54 -23.98
CA GLY A 80 -17.85 -40.80 -24.20
C GLY A 80 -16.91 -41.92 -23.75
N LEU A 81 -17.28 -42.63 -22.66
CA LEU A 81 -16.68 -43.89 -22.15
C LEU A 81 -15.20 -43.78 -21.70
N GLU A 82 -14.67 -44.41 -20.65
CA GLU A 82 -15.08 -45.47 -19.73
C GLU A 82 -14.14 -45.40 -18.50
N VAL A 83 -14.68 -45.76 -17.32
CA VAL A 83 -14.08 -46.55 -16.23
C VAL A 83 -12.59 -46.35 -15.88
N ASN A 84 -12.29 -45.91 -14.64
CA ASN A 84 -11.64 -46.76 -13.62
C ASN A 84 -11.36 -46.01 -12.30
N GLU A 85 -11.72 -46.70 -11.23
CA GLU A 85 -11.41 -46.46 -9.82
C GLU A 85 -9.89 -46.39 -9.59
N THR A 86 -9.44 -45.56 -8.64
CA THR A 86 -8.73 -46.00 -7.41
C THR A 86 -8.14 -44.81 -6.62
N THR A 87 -8.60 -44.71 -5.37
CA THR A 87 -7.85 -44.44 -4.12
C THR A 87 -6.41 -43.92 -4.19
N ASN A 88 -6.10 -42.85 -3.43
CA ASN A 88 -5.19 -42.98 -2.28
C ASN A 88 -5.20 -41.76 -1.34
N MET A 89 -5.45 -42.07 -0.06
CA MET A 89 -5.13 -41.24 1.10
C MET A 89 -3.65 -41.39 1.43
N VAL A 90 -2.97 -40.35 1.91
CA VAL A 90 -1.87 -40.47 2.89
C VAL A 90 -1.77 -39.17 3.69
N SER A 91 -1.93 -39.32 5.00
CA SER A 91 -1.60 -38.38 6.06
C SER A 91 -0.10 -38.44 6.35
N SER A 92 0.52 -37.32 6.74
CA SER A 92 1.67 -37.38 7.64
C SER A 92 1.73 -36.18 8.57
N SER A 93 1.55 -36.49 9.84
CA SER A 93 1.84 -35.66 11.01
C SER A 93 3.36 -35.49 11.17
N GLY A 94 3.79 -34.33 11.64
CA GLY A 94 5.17 -34.05 12.05
C GLY A 94 5.18 -33.03 13.18
N ASN A 95 5.26 -33.52 14.41
CA ASN A 95 5.52 -32.73 15.61
C ASN A 95 6.95 -32.16 15.54
N HIS A 96 7.12 -30.86 15.78
CA HIS A 96 8.41 -30.33 16.21
C HIS A 96 8.22 -29.31 17.34
N LEU A 97 9.01 -29.53 18.40
CA LEU A 97 8.99 -28.88 19.69
C LEU A 97 9.38 -27.40 19.65
N GLU A 98 8.84 -26.72 20.66
CA GLU A 98 9.05 -25.35 21.12
C GLU A 98 10.52 -25.01 21.41
N SER A 99 10.90 -23.75 21.18
CA SER A 99 11.63 -22.93 22.16
C SER A 99 11.71 -21.48 21.71
N SER A 100 11.25 -20.58 22.57
CA SER A 100 11.34 -19.12 22.43
C SER A 100 12.78 -18.64 22.68
N PRO A 101 13.22 -17.55 22.04
CA PRO A 101 14.51 -16.94 22.34
C PRO A 101 14.43 -16.12 23.64
N MET A 102 15.22 -16.49 24.65
CA MET A 102 15.51 -15.64 25.81
C MET A 102 16.60 -14.62 25.48
N SER A 103 16.46 -13.41 26.02
CA SER A 103 17.42 -12.30 25.90
C SER A 103 18.78 -12.67 26.50
N PRO A 104 19.91 -12.20 25.91
CA PRO A 104 21.25 -12.56 26.34
C PRO A 104 21.71 -11.60 27.43
N SER A 105 21.48 -11.94 28.69
CA SER A 105 21.99 -11.13 29.81
C SER A 105 22.69 -11.94 30.90
N SER A 106 23.08 -13.19 30.63
CA SER A 106 23.91 -13.97 31.55
C SER A 106 25.17 -14.50 30.86
N ALA A 107 26.28 -14.53 31.61
CA ALA A 107 27.57 -15.06 31.17
C ALA A 107 27.47 -16.54 30.74
N VAL A 108 26.53 -17.29 31.34
CA VAL A 108 26.21 -18.68 31.01
C VAL A 108 25.75 -18.82 29.55
N THR A 109 24.94 -17.88 29.05
CA THR A 109 24.45 -17.90 27.66
C THR A 109 25.58 -17.60 26.66
N VAL A 110 26.50 -16.70 27.01
CA VAL A 110 27.65 -16.34 26.16
C VAL A 110 28.67 -17.49 26.09
N SER A 111 28.94 -18.14 27.22
CA SER A 111 29.79 -19.33 27.31
C SER A 111 29.28 -20.46 26.41
N GLN A 112 27.97 -20.73 26.47
CA GLN A 112 27.35 -21.82 25.71
C GLN A 112 27.34 -21.58 24.18
N TYR A 113 27.24 -20.33 23.75
CA TYR A 113 27.27 -19.98 22.32
C TYR A 113 28.68 -19.96 21.73
N LEU A 114 29.67 -19.52 22.50
CA LEU A 114 31.05 -19.33 22.03
C LEU A 114 31.97 -20.52 22.36
N GLN A 115 31.48 -21.51 23.12
CA GLN A 115 32.27 -22.65 23.61
C GLN A 115 33.54 -22.23 24.36
N ILE A 116 33.47 -21.14 25.10
CA ILE A 116 34.57 -20.62 25.95
C ILE A 116 34.28 -20.93 27.42
N SER A 117 35.31 -20.90 28.27
CA SER A 117 35.11 -21.08 29.71
C SER A 117 34.25 -19.93 30.29
N GLU A 118 33.52 -20.17 31.38
CA GLU A 118 32.73 -19.12 32.05
C GLU A 118 33.63 -17.95 32.50
N ASP A 119 34.85 -18.25 32.98
CA ASP A 119 35.86 -17.25 33.37
C ASP A 119 36.26 -16.34 32.18
N ASP A 120 36.37 -16.89 30.97
CA ASP A 120 36.68 -16.12 29.76
C ASP A 120 35.47 -15.28 29.29
N ALA A 121 34.26 -15.78 29.48
CA ALA A 121 33.02 -15.05 29.14
C ALA A 121 32.84 -13.82 30.05
N GLU A 122 33.14 -13.94 31.35
CA GLU A 122 33.12 -12.81 32.29
C GLU A 122 34.20 -11.77 31.97
N LYS A 123 35.37 -12.21 31.50
CA LYS A 123 36.44 -11.33 31.04
C LYS A 123 36.04 -10.52 29.80
N ILE A 124 35.26 -11.11 28.89
CA ILE A 124 34.72 -10.41 27.72
C ILE A 124 33.66 -9.38 28.14
N LEU A 125 32.75 -9.76 29.05
CA LEU A 125 31.69 -8.87 29.54
C LEU A 125 32.24 -7.68 30.33
N SER A 126 33.34 -7.85 31.08
CA SER A 126 33.99 -6.79 31.84
C SER A 126 34.85 -5.83 30.99
N THR A 127 35.07 -6.12 29.70
CA THR A 127 35.81 -5.22 28.79
C THR A 127 34.92 -4.12 28.21
N PHE A 128 33.59 -4.24 28.33
CA PHE A 128 32.67 -3.19 27.91
C PHE A 128 32.63 -2.08 28.99
N PRO A 129 32.83 -0.80 28.62
CA PRO A 129 32.72 0.29 29.57
C PRO A 129 31.31 0.30 30.16
N PRO A 130 31.15 0.58 31.46
CA PRO A 130 29.83 0.72 32.07
C PRO A 130 29.08 1.79 31.28
N THR A 131 27.88 1.46 30.80
CA THR A 131 26.96 2.42 30.20
C THR A 131 26.66 3.49 31.24
N GLU A 132 27.31 4.64 31.11
CA GLU A 132 26.98 5.83 31.87
C GLU A 132 25.54 6.22 31.55
N ASP A 133 24.70 6.28 32.58
CA ASP A 133 23.36 6.83 32.52
C ASP A 133 23.44 8.28 32.03
N MET A 134 23.21 8.49 30.73
CA MET A 134 23.01 9.82 30.17
C MET A 134 21.59 10.31 30.54
N SER A 135 21.43 10.81 31.76
CA SER A 135 20.33 11.73 32.08
C SER A 135 20.62 13.08 31.40
N LEU A 136 20.14 13.24 30.17
CA LEU A 136 20.18 14.53 29.48
C LEU A 136 19.16 15.48 30.11
N ASN A 137 19.66 16.63 30.56
CA ASN A 137 18.88 17.78 31.00
C ASN A 137 17.96 18.27 29.87
N GLU A 138 16.65 18.09 30.06
CA GLU A 138 15.61 18.79 29.31
C GLU A 138 15.45 20.21 29.87
N GLU A 139 16.22 21.16 29.35
CA GLU A 139 15.92 22.58 29.54
C GLU A 139 16.40 23.39 28.34
N TYR A 140 15.74 23.21 27.19
CA TYR A 140 15.86 24.12 26.05
C TYR A 140 14.51 24.26 25.30
N ASN A 141 13.95 25.47 25.40
CA ASN A 141 12.94 26.11 24.54
C ASN A 141 11.57 25.43 24.33
N GLN A 142 10.73 25.45 25.37
CA GLN A 142 9.28 25.26 25.25
C GLN A 142 8.55 26.43 24.55
N LYS A 143 9.23 27.56 24.28
CA LYS A 143 8.57 28.80 23.82
C LYS A 143 8.51 28.98 22.29
N GLU A 144 9.21 28.15 21.52
CA GLU A 144 9.21 28.20 20.04
C GLU A 144 8.33 27.12 19.40
N VAL A 145 7.81 26.17 20.19
CA VAL A 145 6.94 25.09 19.70
C VAL A 145 5.48 25.52 19.72
N ASP A 146 5.06 26.35 20.68
CA ASP A 146 3.67 26.84 20.79
C ASP A 146 3.30 27.82 19.66
N ASP A 147 4.26 28.61 19.15
CA ASP A 147 4.03 29.55 18.03
C ASP A 147 3.95 28.86 16.65
N ILE A 148 4.45 27.62 16.53
CA ILE A 148 4.39 26.83 15.29
C ILE A 148 3.12 25.96 15.26
N GLU A 149 2.66 25.42 16.40
CA GLU A 149 1.40 24.68 16.47
C GLU A 149 0.16 25.58 16.21
N GLU A 150 0.21 26.86 16.63
CA GLU A 150 -0.89 27.81 16.37
C GLU A 150 -0.96 28.30 14.91
N GLN A 151 0.15 28.22 14.16
CA GLN A 151 0.17 28.48 12.71
C GLN A 151 -0.30 27.27 11.88
N ILE A 152 -0.13 26.05 12.38
CA ILE A 152 -0.62 24.83 11.70
C ILE A 152 -2.14 24.68 11.89
N TYR A 153 -2.71 25.15 13.01
CA TYR A 153 -4.16 25.07 13.25
C TYR A 153 -4.98 26.11 12.45
N ASN A 154 -4.36 27.19 11.96
CA ASN A 154 -5.02 28.24 11.17
C ASN A 154 -4.89 28.08 9.65
N LEU A 155 -4.22 27.03 9.15
CA LEU A 155 -4.18 26.65 7.74
C LEU A 155 -5.16 25.50 7.39
N ALA A 156 -5.95 25.04 8.36
CA ALA A 156 -6.91 23.95 8.21
C ALA A 156 -8.38 24.41 8.23
N SER A 157 -8.65 25.65 7.82
CA SER A 157 -10.00 26.23 7.74
C SER A 157 -10.23 26.97 6.41
N GLU A 158 -9.78 26.37 5.30
CA GLU A 158 -10.42 26.60 4.00
C GLU A 158 -11.53 25.55 3.78
N PRO A 159 -12.74 25.96 3.40
CA PRO A 159 -13.86 25.06 3.18
C PRO A 159 -13.59 24.18 1.96
N THR A 160 -13.76 22.88 2.13
CA THR A 160 -13.82 21.92 1.03
C THR A 160 -14.82 22.41 -0.02
N PHE A 161 -14.34 22.62 -1.26
CA PHE A 161 -15.12 23.02 -2.44
C PHE A 161 -16.02 21.87 -2.93
N GLU A 162 -16.89 21.35 -2.05
CA GLU A 162 -17.94 20.37 -2.38
C GLU A 162 -19.28 20.69 -1.69
N GLN A 163 -19.54 21.97 -1.38
CA GLN A 163 -20.83 22.39 -0.77
C GLN A 163 -21.59 23.49 -1.52
N SER A 164 -21.39 23.62 -2.84
CA SER A 164 -22.11 24.63 -3.64
C SER A 164 -23.02 24.06 -4.73
N PHE A 165 -23.31 22.74 -4.76
CA PHE A 165 -24.12 22.15 -5.85
C PHE A 165 -25.26 21.22 -5.43
N LEU A 166 -25.78 21.37 -4.21
CA LEU A 166 -27.02 20.72 -3.79
C LEU A 166 -27.98 21.72 -3.15
N GLN A 167 -28.52 22.61 -3.97
CA GLN A 167 -29.76 23.31 -3.64
C GLN A 167 -30.65 23.39 -4.89
N GLU A 168 -31.28 22.25 -5.20
CA GLU A 168 -32.63 22.13 -5.80
C GLU A 168 -32.88 20.68 -6.25
N ARG A 169 -33.04 19.74 -5.30
CA ARG A 169 -33.91 18.58 -5.52
C ARG A 169 -34.69 18.28 -4.25
N THR A 170 -35.98 18.54 -4.38
CA THR A 170 -37.06 18.32 -3.43
C THR A 170 -37.04 16.91 -2.83
N HIS A 171 -37.18 16.88 -1.50
CA HIS A 171 -37.67 15.81 -0.64
C HIS A 171 -38.22 14.54 -1.35
N SER A 172 -37.46 13.45 -1.24
CA SER A 172 -38.05 12.11 -1.15
C SER A 172 -37.28 11.34 -0.08
N GLU A 173 -37.83 11.32 1.12
CA GLU A 173 -37.30 10.62 2.29
C GLU A 173 -37.32 9.12 2.04
N CYS A 174 -36.22 8.55 1.56
CA CYS A 174 -36.00 7.11 1.63
C CYS A 174 -35.37 6.78 2.97
N ASN A 175 -36.23 6.59 3.97
CA ASN A 175 -35.91 6.18 5.33
C ASN A 175 -35.59 4.67 5.36
N ILE A 176 -34.55 4.24 4.64
CA ILE A 176 -34.07 2.86 4.67
C ILE A 176 -33.05 2.77 5.80
N LYS A 177 -33.48 2.23 6.94
CA LYS A 177 -32.59 1.77 8.00
C LYS A 177 -31.55 0.85 7.36
N PRO A 178 -30.23 1.02 7.62
CA PRO A 178 -29.23 0.09 7.13
C PRO A 178 -29.57 -1.28 7.71
N GLU A 179 -30.09 -2.16 6.85
CA GLU A 179 -30.25 -3.57 7.17
C GLU A 179 -28.90 -4.05 7.66
N LYS A 180 -28.88 -4.59 8.88
CA LYS A 180 -27.71 -5.24 9.45
C LYS A 180 -27.30 -6.35 8.49
N CYS A 181 -26.38 -6.02 7.60
CA CYS A 181 -25.74 -6.95 6.70
C CYS A 181 -25.13 -8.01 7.61
N GLY A 182 -25.72 -9.22 7.57
CA GLY A 182 -25.25 -10.34 8.38
C GLY A 182 -23.74 -10.47 8.19
N ALA A 183 -23.00 -10.62 9.29
CA ALA A 183 -21.54 -10.67 9.25
C ALA A 183 -21.09 -11.76 8.27
N VAL A 184 -20.73 -11.36 7.06
CA VAL A 184 -20.22 -12.27 6.04
C VAL A 184 -18.93 -12.82 6.58
N GLU A 185 -18.88 -14.13 6.80
CA GLU A 185 -17.70 -14.80 7.30
C GLU A 185 -16.58 -14.68 6.25
N VAL A 186 -15.62 -13.81 6.54
CA VAL A 186 -14.49 -13.55 5.66
C VAL A 186 -13.62 -14.80 5.61
N LYS A 187 -13.70 -15.55 4.50
CA LYS A 187 -12.71 -16.60 4.17
C LYS A 187 -11.33 -15.95 4.13
N ARG A 188 -10.29 -16.67 4.59
CA ARG A 188 -8.91 -16.17 4.61
C ARG A 188 -8.54 -15.62 3.24
N PHE A 189 -8.29 -14.32 3.17
CA PHE A 189 -7.85 -13.64 1.97
C PHE A 189 -6.32 -13.58 2.00
N ASP A 190 -5.70 -14.19 0.99
CA ASP A 190 -4.26 -14.22 0.85
C ASP A 190 -3.81 -13.07 -0.04
N LEU A 191 -2.98 -12.18 0.52
CA LEU A 191 -2.36 -11.10 -0.25
C LEU A 191 -1.35 -11.70 -1.24
N ASN A 192 -1.56 -11.46 -2.53
CA ASN A 192 -0.60 -11.81 -3.56
C ASN A 192 0.55 -10.80 -3.54
N MET A 193 1.59 -11.12 -2.79
CA MET A 193 2.74 -10.26 -2.53
C MET A 193 4.03 -11.02 -2.80
N ILE A 194 5.02 -10.34 -3.40
CA ILE A 194 6.35 -10.93 -3.63
C ILE A 194 6.97 -11.29 -2.28
N GLU A 195 7.33 -12.56 -2.04
CA GLU A 195 7.79 -12.98 -0.70
C GLU A 195 9.12 -12.35 -0.30
N ALA A 196 10.08 -12.29 -1.23
CA ALA A 196 11.41 -11.74 -1.01
C ALA A 196 11.79 -10.78 -2.17
N PRO A 197 11.42 -9.49 -2.08
CA PRO A 197 11.83 -8.50 -3.08
C PRO A 197 13.35 -8.37 -3.11
N LYS A 198 13.93 -8.40 -4.31
CA LYS A 198 15.38 -8.36 -4.55
C LYS A 198 15.94 -6.94 -4.50
N SER A 199 15.12 -5.95 -4.83
CA SER A 199 15.45 -4.52 -4.83
C SER A 199 14.30 -3.69 -4.27
N ILE A 200 14.60 -2.46 -3.86
CA ILE A 200 13.60 -1.49 -3.40
C ILE A 200 12.71 -1.06 -4.56
N ASN A 201 13.26 -0.96 -5.78
CA ASN A 201 12.47 -0.74 -6.99
C ASN A 201 11.39 -1.82 -7.17
N GLN A 202 11.76 -3.10 -7.03
CA GLN A 202 10.79 -4.20 -7.13
C GLN A 202 9.74 -4.13 -6.02
N LEU A 203 10.14 -3.74 -4.80
CA LEU A 203 9.21 -3.55 -3.68
C LEU A 203 8.22 -2.41 -3.96
N TYR A 204 8.70 -1.28 -4.49
CA TYR A 204 7.89 -0.11 -4.82
C TYR A 204 6.88 -0.42 -5.93
N ASP A 205 7.34 -1.08 -7.00
CA ASP A 205 6.48 -1.51 -8.11
C ASP A 205 5.38 -2.49 -7.65
N ASP A 206 5.72 -3.48 -6.82
CA ASP A 206 4.75 -4.44 -6.26
C ASP A 206 3.71 -3.73 -5.38
N PHE A 207 4.14 -2.73 -4.61
CA PHE A 207 3.21 -1.99 -3.77
C PHE A 207 2.24 -1.13 -4.59
N ASP A 208 2.75 -0.32 -5.52
CA ASP A 208 1.93 0.64 -6.25
C ASP A 208 1.00 -0.04 -7.26
N LYS A 209 1.50 -1.04 -8.00
CA LYS A 209 0.74 -1.70 -9.07
C LYS A 209 -0.19 -2.80 -8.56
N ASN A 210 0.08 -3.38 -7.39
CA ASN A 210 -0.58 -4.61 -6.96
C ASN A 210 -1.16 -4.50 -5.54
N LEU A 211 -0.34 -4.30 -4.51
CA LEU A 211 -0.81 -4.37 -3.11
C LEU A 211 -1.80 -3.27 -2.75
N LYS A 212 -1.57 -2.05 -3.25
CA LYS A 212 -2.44 -0.89 -3.00
C LYS A 212 -3.88 -1.15 -3.46
N TYR A 213 -4.05 -1.77 -4.63
CA TYR A 213 -5.36 -2.10 -5.19
C TYR A 213 -6.00 -3.29 -4.47
N GLN A 214 -5.25 -4.37 -4.18
CA GLN A 214 -5.77 -5.51 -3.41
C GLN A 214 -6.34 -5.09 -2.05
N ILE A 215 -5.64 -4.19 -1.35
CA ILE A 215 -6.10 -3.68 -0.05
C ILE A 215 -7.34 -2.80 -0.22
N LYS A 216 -7.37 -1.92 -1.23
CA LYS A 216 -8.55 -1.09 -1.52
C LYS A 216 -9.78 -1.95 -1.85
N ASP A 217 -9.61 -2.98 -2.67
CA ASP A 217 -10.69 -3.90 -3.04
C ASP A 217 -11.18 -4.70 -1.84
N PHE A 218 -10.26 -5.16 -0.98
CA PHE A 218 -10.62 -5.83 0.27
C PHE A 218 -11.37 -4.89 1.23
N GLU A 219 -10.91 -3.65 1.39
CA GLU A 219 -11.60 -2.64 2.20
C GLU A 219 -13.00 -2.34 1.68
N ASN A 220 -13.18 -2.29 0.36
CA ASN A 220 -14.48 -2.05 -0.28
C ASN A 220 -15.43 -3.23 -0.06
N GLN A 221 -14.93 -4.47 -0.09
CA GLN A 221 -15.76 -5.68 0.04
C GLN A 221 -16.12 -6.00 1.50
N PHE A 222 -15.18 -5.85 2.43
CA PHE A 222 -15.32 -6.35 3.80
C PHE A 222 -15.27 -5.25 4.87
N GLY A 223 -14.90 -4.03 4.49
CA GLY A 223 -14.69 -2.91 5.40
C GLY A 223 -13.31 -2.89 6.07
N LYS A 224 -12.87 -1.69 6.47
CA LYS A 224 -11.55 -1.46 7.10
C LYS A 224 -11.31 -2.27 8.38
N GLY A 225 -12.38 -2.56 9.13
CA GLY A 225 -12.30 -3.33 10.38
C GLY A 225 -11.86 -4.79 10.19
N GLN A 226 -11.92 -5.32 8.97
CA GLN A 226 -11.56 -6.71 8.67
C GLN A 226 -10.11 -6.90 8.20
N LEU A 227 -9.32 -5.81 8.06
CA LEU A 227 -7.93 -5.89 7.59
C LEU A 227 -7.03 -6.76 8.48
N SER A 228 -7.36 -6.88 9.76
CA SER A 228 -6.64 -7.74 10.72
C SER A 228 -6.73 -9.23 10.37
N LYS A 229 -7.72 -9.64 9.56
CA LYS A 229 -7.90 -11.02 9.10
C LYS A 229 -7.06 -11.37 7.86
N LEU A 230 -6.42 -10.38 7.23
CA LEU A 230 -5.55 -10.60 6.08
C LEU A 230 -4.30 -11.38 6.48
N ASN A 231 -3.98 -12.40 5.69
CA ASN A 231 -2.71 -13.09 5.84
C ASN A 231 -1.56 -12.12 5.47
N LYS A 232 -0.44 -12.20 6.21
CA LYS A 232 0.74 -11.34 6.02
C LYS A 232 0.48 -9.82 6.18
N ILE A 233 -0.58 -9.41 6.89
CA ILE A 233 -0.89 -7.98 7.13
C ILE A 233 0.27 -7.19 7.76
N ARG A 234 1.01 -7.81 8.69
CA ARG A 234 2.18 -7.19 9.33
C ARG A 234 3.30 -6.90 8.31
N THR A 235 3.51 -7.80 7.37
CA THR A 235 4.51 -7.63 6.31
C THR A 235 4.10 -6.51 5.37
N TYR A 236 2.83 -6.46 4.96
CA TYR A 236 2.28 -5.33 4.19
C TYR A 236 2.50 -4.00 4.91
N GLN A 237 2.14 -3.91 6.19
CA GLN A 237 2.29 -2.69 6.98
C GLN A 237 3.74 -2.19 7.02
N ARG A 238 4.71 -3.08 7.23
CA ARG A 238 6.14 -2.71 7.24
C ARG A 238 6.62 -2.23 5.87
N ARG A 239 6.23 -2.91 4.79
CA ARG A 239 6.55 -2.51 3.42
C ARG A 239 5.96 -1.14 3.07
N ARG A 240 4.68 -0.92 3.41
CA ARG A 240 4.01 0.37 3.25
C ARG A 240 4.72 1.47 4.02
N ALA A 241 5.15 1.19 5.25
CA ALA A 241 5.88 2.17 6.07
C ALA A 241 7.21 2.57 5.40
N LEU A 242 7.98 1.61 4.91
CA LEU A 242 9.22 1.91 4.17
C LEU A 242 8.96 2.78 2.93
N ILE A 243 7.95 2.45 2.13
CA ILE A 243 7.60 3.23 0.93
C ILE A 243 7.17 4.64 1.30
N SER A 244 6.34 4.78 2.34
CA SER A 244 5.92 6.10 2.82
C SER A 244 7.10 6.95 3.31
N GLU A 245 8.09 6.36 3.97
CA GLU A 245 9.31 7.08 4.37
C GLU A 245 10.18 7.48 3.17
N ILE A 246 10.26 6.65 2.13
CA ILE A 246 10.94 7.01 0.87
C ILE A 246 10.23 8.21 0.20
N GLU A 247 8.90 8.21 0.16
CA GLU A 247 8.11 9.33 -0.37
C GLU A 247 8.27 10.61 0.46
N LYS A 248 8.29 10.51 1.80
CA LYS A 248 8.57 11.65 2.68
C LYS A 248 9.98 12.18 2.46
N PHE A 249 10.97 11.30 2.32
CA PHE A 249 12.36 11.67 2.03
C PHE A 249 12.46 12.40 0.69
N SER A 250 11.81 11.90 -0.36
CA SER A 250 11.71 12.56 -1.67
C SER A 250 11.14 13.97 -1.55
N LYS A 251 10.05 14.16 -0.80
CA LYS A 251 9.46 15.48 -0.57
C LYS A 251 10.37 16.41 0.24
N LEU A 252 10.96 15.90 1.32
CA LEU A 252 11.81 16.66 2.24
C LEU A 252 13.03 17.26 1.51
N PHE A 253 13.63 16.50 0.60
CA PHE A 253 14.81 16.92 -0.15
C PHE A 253 14.51 17.38 -1.57
N SER A 254 13.22 17.54 -1.94
CA SER A 254 12.77 17.92 -3.29
C SER A 254 13.38 17.06 -4.40
N LEU A 255 13.46 15.74 -4.18
CA LEU A 255 14.01 14.76 -5.11
C LEU A 255 12.90 14.05 -5.88
N ASP A 256 13.19 13.63 -7.12
CA ASP A 256 12.33 12.67 -7.80
C ASP A 256 12.26 11.35 -7.01
N ILE A 257 11.10 10.70 -7.02
CA ILE A 257 10.87 9.46 -6.26
C ILE A 257 11.84 8.36 -6.68
N ARG A 258 12.18 8.28 -7.97
CA ARG A 258 13.16 7.31 -8.48
C ARG A 258 14.54 7.56 -7.88
N ARG A 259 14.92 8.83 -7.73
CA ARG A 259 16.19 9.22 -7.11
C ARG A 259 16.22 8.87 -5.63
N ALA A 260 15.12 9.08 -4.92
CA ALA A 260 15.00 8.66 -3.52
C ALA A 260 15.09 7.13 -3.37
N ILE A 261 14.46 6.36 -4.26
CA ILE A 261 14.58 4.89 -4.28
C ILE A 261 16.04 4.48 -4.51
N ASP A 262 16.73 5.09 -5.46
CA ASP A 262 18.14 4.79 -5.76
C ASP A 262 19.05 5.09 -4.55
N ILE A 263 18.77 6.14 -3.77
CA ILE A 263 19.51 6.45 -2.53
C ILE A 263 19.35 5.31 -1.52
N PHE A 264 18.12 4.87 -1.25
CA PHE A 264 17.89 3.75 -0.33
C PHE A 264 18.49 2.44 -0.85
N GLU A 265 18.46 2.22 -2.18
CA GLU A 265 19.05 1.03 -2.81
C GLU A 265 20.58 1.06 -2.72
N SER A 266 21.20 2.23 -2.88
CA SER A 266 22.64 2.42 -2.71
C SER A 266 23.07 2.15 -1.27
N TYR A 267 22.35 2.67 -0.28
CA TYR A 267 22.58 2.39 1.14
C TYR A 267 22.52 0.88 1.44
N ARG A 268 21.49 0.20 0.90
CA ARG A 268 21.31 -1.25 1.05
C ARG A 268 22.48 -2.04 0.48
N THR A 269 22.90 -1.70 -0.74
CA THR A 269 23.94 -2.44 -1.48
C THR A 269 25.33 -2.20 -0.87
N VAL A 270 25.67 -0.95 -0.53
CA VAL A 270 26.93 -0.59 0.13
C VAL A 270 27.10 -1.33 1.46
N ARG A 271 26.02 -1.47 2.25
CA ARG A 271 26.05 -2.13 3.57
C ARG A 271 25.76 -3.63 3.53
N GLY A 272 25.60 -4.23 2.35
CA GLY A 272 25.29 -5.65 2.19
C GLY A 272 23.99 -6.08 2.87
N LYS A 273 22.99 -5.19 2.97
CA LYS A 273 21.72 -5.45 3.65
C LYS A 273 20.67 -6.00 2.66
N THR A 274 19.67 -6.68 3.20
CA THR A 274 18.53 -7.19 2.42
C THR A 274 17.38 -6.18 2.45
N VAL A 275 16.46 -6.25 1.48
CA VAL A 275 15.26 -5.39 1.53
C VAL A 275 14.44 -5.64 2.81
N PRO A 276 14.27 -6.89 3.29
CA PRO A 276 13.67 -7.15 4.60
C PRO A 276 14.33 -6.47 5.78
N TYR A 277 15.66 -6.32 5.76
CA TYR A 277 16.36 -5.60 6.82
C TYR A 277 15.89 -4.14 6.89
N LEU A 278 15.69 -3.47 5.76
CA LEU A 278 15.31 -2.06 5.71
C LEU A 278 13.98 -1.79 6.41
N TYR A 279 12.91 -2.52 6.04
CA TYR A 279 11.60 -2.29 6.65
C TYR A 279 11.46 -2.86 8.06
N ASN A 280 12.34 -3.76 8.49
CA ASN A 280 12.37 -4.25 9.87
C ASN A 280 13.14 -3.29 10.80
N ASN A 281 14.06 -2.48 10.27
CA ASN A 281 14.89 -1.52 11.01
C ASN A 281 14.65 -0.08 10.53
N LEU A 282 13.40 0.24 10.18
CA LEU A 282 13.04 1.44 9.44
C LEU A 282 13.55 2.73 10.09
N ALA A 283 13.37 2.90 11.40
CA ALA A 283 13.77 4.11 12.12
C ALA A 283 15.28 4.37 12.03
N ALA A 284 16.10 3.35 12.28
CA ALA A 284 17.55 3.47 12.21
C ALA A 284 18.03 3.73 10.77
N VAL A 285 17.45 3.01 9.80
CA VAL A 285 17.79 3.17 8.37
C VAL A 285 17.49 4.57 7.87
N VAL A 286 16.30 5.11 8.17
CA VAL A 286 15.89 6.45 7.73
C VAL A 286 16.80 7.52 8.35
N LEU A 287 17.13 7.40 9.64
CA LEU A 287 18.03 8.33 10.32
C LEU A 287 19.44 8.31 9.71
N GLU A 288 20.00 7.13 9.48
CA GLU A 288 21.33 6.99 8.87
C GLU A 288 21.38 7.56 7.46
N ILE A 289 20.41 7.21 6.60
CA ILE A 289 20.32 7.72 5.23
C ILE A 289 20.20 9.25 5.23
N ARG A 290 19.38 9.80 6.13
CA ARG A 290 19.21 11.24 6.28
C ARG A 290 20.52 11.93 6.65
N ASN A 291 21.20 11.44 7.68
CA ASN A 291 22.47 12.02 8.13
C ASN A 291 23.56 11.93 7.05
N GLU A 292 23.64 10.81 6.33
CA GLU A 292 24.62 10.59 5.25
C GLU A 292 24.33 11.53 4.06
N TYR A 293 23.06 11.71 3.70
CA TYR A 293 22.64 12.60 2.63
C TYR A 293 22.89 14.08 2.97
N GLU A 294 22.51 14.51 4.18
CA GLU A 294 22.74 15.87 4.67
C GLU A 294 24.25 16.19 4.74
N SER A 295 25.07 15.25 5.22
CA SER A 295 26.54 15.41 5.26
C SER A 295 27.14 15.60 3.88
N THR A 296 26.64 14.89 2.87
CA THR A 296 27.16 14.96 1.50
C THR A 296 26.77 16.28 0.81
N TYR A 297 25.57 16.78 1.05
CA TYR A 297 25.06 17.99 0.38
C TYR A 297 25.45 19.29 1.09
N TYR A 298 25.50 19.31 2.42
CA TYR A 298 25.76 20.52 3.20
C TYR A 298 27.17 20.55 3.82
N GLY A 299 27.85 19.42 3.94
CA GLY A 299 29.21 19.35 4.50
C GLY A 299 30.32 19.90 3.58
N GLY A 300 30.00 20.29 2.34
CA GLY A 300 30.95 20.83 1.36
C GLY A 300 31.09 22.36 1.34
N ILE A 301 30.47 23.09 2.27
CA ILE A 301 30.50 24.57 2.32
C ILE A 301 31.40 25.08 3.46
N TYR A 302 32.56 24.45 3.67
CA TYR A 302 33.57 24.94 4.62
C TYR A 302 34.96 25.02 4.01
#